data_AF-A0A383DX57-F1
#
_entry.id   AF-A0A383DX57-F1
#
_cell.length_a   1.000
_cell.length_b   1.000
_cell.length_c   1.000
_cell.angle_alpha   90.00
_cell.angle_beta   90.00
_cell.angle_gamma   90.00
#
_symmetry.space_group_name_H-M   'P 1'
#
loop_
_entity.id
_entity.type
_entity.pdbx_description
1 polymer ?
#
loop_
_entity_poly.entity_id
_entity_poly.type
_entity_poly.pdbx_seq_one_letter_code
_entity_poly.pdbx_strand_id
1 'polypeptide(L)'
;MIIQCESCSKKFVVKNIDIPEEGRTVQCGYCSVTWHQMPVSAPIQTIRQTSLKKSFVETDDSPSVDSIKASNGKNYKFLGSQWVELLPSGKTGLFARKKISQELDEITGRKE
;
A
#
# COMPACT_ATOMS: atom_id res chain seq x y z
N MET A 1 17.29 19.43 7.34
CA MET A 1 16.46 18.48 6.57
C MET A 1 15.82 19.18 5.37
N ILE A 2 15.32 18.43 4.38
CA ILE A 2 14.64 18.97 3.20
C ILE A 2 13.17 18.53 3.26
N ILE A 3 12.25 19.47 3.14
CA ILE A 3 10.81 19.22 3.11
C ILE A 3 10.26 19.57 1.72
N GLN A 4 9.23 18.86 1.27
CA GLN A 4 8.61 19.09 -0.04
C GLN A 4 7.14 19.44 0.15
N CYS A 5 6.68 20.47 -0.55
CA CYS A 5 5.28 20.83 -0.59
C CYS A 5 4.50 19.90 -1.52
N GLU A 6 3.39 19.33 -1.06
CA GLU A 6 2.58 18.38 -1.83
C GLU A 6 1.87 19.04 -3.01
N SER A 7 1.40 20.27 -2.86
CA SER A 7 0.65 20.96 -3.92
C SER A 7 1.50 21.45 -5.08
N CYS A 8 2.74 21.90 -4.82
CA CYS A 8 3.58 22.53 -5.84
C CYS A 8 4.91 21.83 -6.09
N SER A 9 5.20 20.74 -5.38
CA SER A 9 6.45 19.97 -5.47
C SER A 9 7.74 20.76 -5.23
N LYS A 10 7.65 21.98 -4.67
CA LYS A 10 8.85 22.75 -4.28
C LYS A 10 9.49 22.18 -3.03
N LYS A 11 10.82 22.21 -3.00
CA LYS A 11 11.66 21.73 -1.90
C LYS A 11 12.20 22.91 -1.10
N PHE A 12 12.21 22.78 0.22
CA PHE A 12 12.69 23.79 1.14
C PHE A 12 13.75 23.18 2.05
N VAL A 13 14.87 23.89 2.22
CA VAL A 13 15.92 23.51 3.16
C VAL A 13 15.59 24.12 4.51
N VAL A 14 15.39 23.27 5.52
CA VAL A 14 14.94 23.67 6.86
C VAL A 14 15.90 23.10 7.90
N LYS A 15 16.18 23.86 8.97
CA LYS A 15 17.03 23.37 10.07
C LYS A 15 16.22 22.42 10.95
N ASN A 16 16.90 21.48 11.61
CA ASN A 16 16.20 20.56 12.52
C ASN A 16 15.60 21.30 13.74
N ILE A 17 16.14 22.46 14.12
CA ILE A 17 15.56 23.29 15.19
C ILE A 17 14.21 23.91 14.80
N ASP A 18 13.96 24.11 13.51
CA ASP A 18 12.73 24.76 13.06
C ASP A 18 11.54 23.79 13.08
N ILE A 19 11.77 22.47 13.12
CA ILE A 19 10.72 21.45 13.22
C ILE A 19 11.10 20.47 14.34
N PRO A 20 10.53 20.66 15.55
CA PRO A 20 10.83 19.83 16.71
C PRO A 20 10.26 18.41 16.56
N GLU A 21 10.60 17.52 17.50
CA GLU A 21 10.12 16.12 17.55
C GLU A 21 8.59 15.98 17.55
N GLU A 22 7.89 16.97 18.12
CA GLU A 22 6.43 17.05 18.15
C GLU A 22 5.83 17.37 16.76
N GLY A 23 6.65 17.79 15.81
CA GLY A 23 6.23 18.34 14.52
C GLY A 23 5.97 19.84 14.55
N ARG A 24 5.81 20.43 13.38
CA ARG A 24 5.43 21.85 13.23
C ARG A 24 4.55 22.07 12.02
N THR A 25 3.60 22.98 12.15
CA THR A 25 2.80 23.44 11.02
C THR A 25 3.62 24.43 10.19
N VAL A 26 3.77 24.15 8.90
CA VAL A 26 4.54 24.97 7.95
C VAL A 26 3.64 25.43 6.81
N GLN A 27 3.94 26.60 6.25
CA GLN A 27 3.21 27.18 5.13
C GLN A 27 4.13 27.33 3.91
N CYS A 28 3.64 26.96 2.73
CA CYS A 28 4.38 27.13 1.48
C CYS A 28 4.38 28.60 1.05
N GLY A 29 5.55 29.19 0.84
CA GLY A 29 5.66 30.56 0.31
C GLY A 29 5.21 30.73 -1.14
N TYR A 30 4.98 29.65 -1.91
CA TYR A 30 4.61 29.73 -3.34
C TYR A 30 3.13 29.48 -3.62
N CYS A 31 2.50 28.56 -2.89
CA CYS A 31 1.10 28.19 -3.10
C CYS A 31 0.23 28.37 -1.85
N SER A 32 0.82 28.92 -0.77
CA SER A 32 0.14 29.23 0.49
C SER A 32 -0.50 28.04 1.21
N VAL A 33 -0.28 26.80 0.74
CA VAL A 33 -0.75 25.60 1.43
C VAL A 33 -0.03 25.44 2.76
N THR A 34 -0.79 25.06 3.77
CA THR A 34 -0.31 24.84 5.13
C THR A 34 -0.43 23.36 5.45
N TRP A 35 0.63 22.74 5.96
CA TRP A 35 0.61 21.33 6.36
C TRP A 35 1.39 21.09 7.63
N HIS A 36 1.08 19.99 8.32
CA HIS A 36 1.80 19.57 9.51
C HIS A 36 2.99 18.70 9.12
N GLN A 37 4.20 19.18 9.37
CA GLN A 37 5.44 18.49 9.04
C GLN A 37 6.02 17.83 10.28
N MET A 38 6.14 16.51 10.25
CA MET A 38 6.90 15.76 11.24
C MET A 38 8.40 15.78 10.89
N PRO A 39 9.31 15.77 11.87
CA PRO A 39 10.72 15.64 11.59
C PRO A 39 11.00 14.28 10.96
N VAL A 40 11.99 14.24 10.08
CA VAL A 40 12.45 12.99 9.50
C VAL A 40 13.30 12.30 10.57
N SER A 41 12.64 11.59 11.48
CA SER A 41 13.31 10.69 12.42
C SER A 41 14.09 9.70 11.56
N ALA A 42 15.42 9.78 11.60
CA ALA A 42 16.24 8.76 10.99
C ALA A 42 15.80 7.42 11.62
N PRO A 43 15.33 6.44 10.84
CA PRO A 43 15.08 5.13 11.40
C PRO A 43 16.43 4.67 11.96
N ILE A 44 16.49 4.44 13.27
CA ILE A 44 17.55 3.67 13.88
C ILE A 44 17.55 2.36 13.12
N GLN A 45 18.53 2.19 12.25
CA GLN A 45 18.65 1.00 11.43
C GLN A 45 19.04 -0.14 12.36
N THR A 46 18.06 -0.88 12.86
CA THR A 46 18.29 -2.27 13.25
C THR A 46 18.45 -3.06 11.95
N ILE A 47 19.66 -2.99 11.38
CA ILE A 47 20.03 -3.75 10.19
C ILE A 47 20.15 -5.22 10.60
N ARG A 48 19.12 -6.03 10.30
CA ARG A 48 19.32 -7.41 9.87
C ARG A 48 18.39 -7.72 8.69
N GLN A 49 18.91 -7.37 7.52
CA GLN A 49 18.70 -7.97 6.20
C GLN A 49 17.46 -8.87 6.07
N THR A 50 16.41 -8.37 5.43
CA THR A 50 15.49 -9.21 4.65
C THR A 50 15.07 -8.46 3.40
N SER A 51 15.74 -8.83 2.31
CA SER A 51 15.26 -8.94 0.94
C SER A 51 13.99 -8.17 0.52
N LEU A 52 14.21 -7.27 -0.44
CA LEU A 52 13.37 -7.02 -1.62
C LEU A 52 11.99 -6.36 -1.45
N LYS A 53 12.00 -5.11 -1.89
CA LYS A 53 11.07 -4.48 -2.85
C LYS A 53 9.71 -4.01 -2.33
N LYS A 54 9.65 -2.67 -2.32
CA LYS A 54 8.64 -1.84 -3.00
C LYS A 54 7.27 -1.80 -2.30
N SER A 55 7.23 -0.99 -1.25
CA SER A 55 6.01 -0.31 -0.84
C SER A 55 5.65 0.73 -1.93
N PHE A 56 4.49 0.57 -2.56
CA PHE A 56 3.78 1.66 -3.21
C PHE A 56 2.28 1.44 -3.00
N VAL A 57 1.74 2.32 -2.14
CA VAL A 57 0.35 2.78 -2.08
C VAL A 57 -0.67 1.82 -1.48
N GLU A 58 -0.89 2.01 -0.18
CA GLU A 58 -2.20 1.88 0.43
C GLU A 58 -2.96 3.19 0.22
N THR A 59 -3.82 3.20 -0.79
CA THR A 59 -5.03 4.03 -0.83
C THR A 59 -6.00 3.22 -1.67
N ASP A 60 -6.88 2.47 -1.02
CA ASP A 60 -8.32 2.70 -1.11
C ASP A 60 -9.07 1.66 -0.28
N ASP A 61 -10.05 2.18 0.43
CA ASP A 61 -11.17 1.50 1.05
C ASP A 61 -11.70 0.35 0.16
N SER A 62 -11.54 -0.89 0.60
CA SER A 62 -12.37 -1.99 0.11
C SER A 62 -12.37 -3.16 1.10
N PRO A 63 -13.56 -3.70 1.41
CA PRO A 63 -13.75 -4.66 2.48
C PRO A 63 -13.03 -5.98 2.17
N SER A 64 -12.52 -6.57 3.25
CA SER A 64 -11.99 -7.93 3.33
C SER A 64 -12.56 -8.88 2.27
N VAL A 65 -11.75 -9.26 1.28
CA VAL A 65 -12.04 -10.43 0.45
C VAL A 65 -10.95 -11.46 0.68
N ASP A 66 -11.36 -12.47 1.43
CA ASP A 66 -10.60 -13.62 1.89
C ASP A 66 -9.86 -14.29 0.72
N SER A 67 -8.56 -14.58 0.90
CA SER A 67 -7.77 -15.30 -0.10
C SER A 67 -8.07 -16.79 0.04
N ILE A 68 -8.84 -17.36 -0.89
CA ILE A 68 -9.28 -18.76 -0.80
C ILE A 68 -8.36 -19.68 -1.57
N LYS A 69 -8.04 -20.82 -0.96
CA LYS A 69 -7.20 -21.86 -1.55
C LYS A 69 -8.06 -22.82 -2.38
N ALA A 70 -7.70 -23.03 -3.64
CA ALA A 70 -8.32 -24.04 -4.49
C ALA A 70 -7.62 -25.41 -4.38
N SER A 71 -8.23 -26.45 -4.95
CA SER A 71 -7.69 -27.83 -5.02
C SER A 71 -6.31 -27.93 -5.68
N ASN A 72 -5.94 -26.94 -6.51
CA ASN A 72 -4.63 -26.87 -7.15
C ASN A 72 -3.51 -26.35 -6.23
N GLY A 73 -3.82 -26.07 -4.96
CA GLY A 73 -2.87 -25.57 -3.97
C GLY A 73 -2.54 -24.08 -4.09
N LYS A 74 -3.16 -23.36 -5.03
CA LYS A 74 -2.96 -21.91 -5.23
C LYS A 74 -4.06 -21.13 -4.53
N ASN A 75 -3.71 -19.92 -4.08
CA ASN A 75 -4.66 -18.98 -3.52
C ASN A 75 -5.26 -18.12 -4.62
N TYR A 76 -6.52 -17.76 -4.47
CA TYR A 76 -7.26 -16.94 -5.40
C TYR A 76 -7.97 -15.80 -4.67
N LYS A 77 -8.06 -14.66 -5.36
CA LYS A 77 -8.81 -13.48 -4.94
C LYS A 77 -9.93 -13.22 -5.94
N PHE A 78 -11.13 -12.94 -5.43
CA PHE A 78 -12.27 -12.55 -6.25
C PHE A 78 -12.21 -11.05 -6.56
N LEU A 79 -12.34 -10.70 -7.84
CA LEU A 79 -12.24 -9.32 -8.34
C LEU A 79 -13.59 -8.76 -8.84
N GLY A 80 -14.71 -9.28 -8.32
CA GLY A 80 -16.06 -8.82 -8.67
C GLY A 80 -16.70 -9.61 -9.83
N SER A 81 -15.90 -10.10 -10.77
CA SER A 81 -16.37 -10.89 -11.92
C SER A 81 -15.69 -12.24 -12.07
N GLN A 82 -14.42 -12.35 -11.65
CA GLN A 82 -13.63 -13.56 -11.82
C GLN A 82 -12.66 -13.78 -10.65
N TRP A 83 -12.30 -15.04 -10.46
CA TRP A 83 -11.26 -15.50 -9.55
C TRP A 83 -9.88 -15.35 -10.20
N VAL A 84 -8.91 -14.83 -9.45
CA VAL A 84 -7.55 -14.61 -9.95
C VAL A 84 -6.50 -15.09 -8.98
N GLU A 85 -5.47 -15.78 -9.49
CA GLU A 85 -4.40 -16.36 -8.69
C GLU A 85 -3.65 -15.27 -7.92
N LEU A 86 -3.33 -15.52 -6.65
CA LEU A 86 -2.52 -14.65 -5.83
C LEU A 86 -1.10 -15.22 -5.73
N LEU A 87 -0.14 -14.50 -6.31
CA LEU A 87 1.27 -14.89 -6.25
C LEU A 87 1.90 -14.47 -4.92
N PRO A 88 2.90 -15.20 -4.40
CA PRO A 88 3.62 -14.82 -3.17
C PRO A 88 4.33 -13.47 -3.28
N SER A 89 4.50 -12.95 -4.50
CA SER A 89 5.02 -11.60 -4.77
C SER A 89 4.01 -10.48 -4.52
N GLY A 90 2.80 -10.78 -4.01
CA GLY A 90 1.72 -9.81 -3.81
C GLY A 90 1.06 -9.33 -5.10
N LYS A 91 1.41 -9.94 -6.25
CA LYS A 91 0.82 -9.64 -7.55
C LYS A 91 -0.31 -10.61 -7.86
N THR A 92 -1.34 -10.08 -8.48
CA THR A 92 -2.40 -10.86 -9.12
C THR A 92 -1.83 -11.57 -10.36
N GLY A 93 -1.96 -12.88 -10.39
CA GLY A 93 -1.50 -13.80 -11.43
C GLY A 93 -2.57 -14.04 -12.50
N LEU A 94 -2.61 -15.27 -13.01
CA LEU A 94 -3.56 -15.68 -14.06
C LEU A 94 -4.97 -15.85 -13.51
N PHE A 95 -5.96 -15.63 -14.38
CA PHE A 95 -7.36 -15.96 -14.08
C PHE A 95 -7.52 -17.46 -13.78
N ALA A 96 -8.39 -17.77 -12.82
CA ALA A 96 -8.79 -19.13 -12.53
C ALA A 96 -9.44 -19.77 -13.76
N ARG A 97 -9.16 -21.06 -13.96
CA ARG A 97 -9.87 -21.86 -14.98
C ARG A 97 -11.31 -22.06 -14.53
N LYS A 98 -12.25 -22.24 -15.47
CA LYS A 98 -13.69 -22.45 -15.19
C LYS A 98 -13.98 -23.48 -14.08
N LYS A 99 -13.27 -24.62 -14.06
CA LYS A 99 -13.40 -25.65 -13.00
C LYS A 99 -12.99 -25.14 -11.62
N ILE A 100 -11.94 -24.33 -11.54
CA ILE A 100 -11.43 -23.75 -10.29
C ILE A 100 -12.32 -22.58 -9.85
N SER A 101 -12.80 -21.75 -10.77
CA SER A 101 -13.77 -20.70 -10.45
C SER A 101 -15.03 -21.29 -9.82
N GLN A 102 -15.62 -22.31 -10.44
CA GLN A 102 -16.80 -22.98 -9.92
C GLN A 102 -16.57 -23.57 -8.52
N GLU A 103 -15.43 -24.23 -8.31
CA GLU A 103 -15.04 -24.74 -6.99
C GLU A 103 -14.93 -23.60 -5.95
N LEU A 104 -14.31 -22.48 -6.32
CA LEU A 104 -14.17 -21.32 -5.42
C LEU A 104 -15.53 -20.64 -5.13
N ASP A 105 -16.43 -20.60 -6.11
CA ASP A 105 -17.80 -20.11 -5.92
C ASP A 105 -18.62 -21.04 -5.00
N GLU A 106 -18.43 -22.37 -5.10
CA GLU A 106 -19.01 -23.34 -4.17
C GLU A 106 -18.47 -23.18 -2.74
N ILE A 107 -17.15 -23.00 -2.58
CA ILE A 107 -16.50 -22.79 -1.28
C ILE A 107 -16.97 -21.48 -0.64
N THR A 108 -17.13 -20.42 -1.43
CA THR A 108 -17.58 -19.12 -0.92
C THR A 108 -19.08 -19.00 -0.75
N GLY A 109 -19.86 -20.02 -1.15
CA GLY A 109 -21.31 -19.96 -1.11
C GLY A 109 -21.90 -18.90 -2.05
N ARG A 110 -21.13 -18.40 -3.03
CA ARG A 110 -21.60 -17.51 -4.10
C ARG A 110 -22.26 -18.37 -5.19
N LYS A 111 -23.32 -19.07 -4.83
CA LYS A 111 -24.26 -19.58 -5.83
C LYS A 111 -25.20 -18.42 -6.16
N GLU A 112 -25.15 -17.96 -7.41
CA GLU A 112 -26.26 -17.23 -8.01
C GLU A 112 -27.50 -18.15 -8.08
#